data_AF-A0A7R9YCH0-F1
#
_entry.id   AF-A0A7R9YCH0-F1
#
_cell.length_a   1.000
_cell.length_b   1.000
_cell.length_c   1.000
_cell.angle_alpha   90.00
_cell.angle_beta   90.00
_cell.angle_gamma   90.00
#
_symmetry.space_group_name_H-M   'P 1'
#
loop_
_entity.id
_entity.type
_entity.pdbx_description
1 polymer ?
#
loop_
_entity_poly.entity_id
_entity_poly.type
_entity_poly.pdbx_seq_one_letter_code
_entity_poly.pdbx_strand_id
1 'polypeptide(L)'
;MEFSAAYEILSNRRCCDCPEHEKPERPIEGQTLEVGADFETSACHAHCAAPEDERKEPNSEDGFQASMSQLPLQELMTLAIQCQHERSETMNAFDGKLAALLDREELEAYPALVAETTAKFSVLSRTVRAVEGELQARKKLIPAKLLRRLQEQEKEHLTVTAALHMDQLRMFRSSRDDAEGHAKELQMLARSLEICEGSRADIRRNIQEVLDELRCEMDE
;
A
#
# COMPACT_ATOMS: atom_id res chain seq x y z
N MET A 1 -1.22 -3.55 27.51
CA MET A 1 -0.89 -4.60 26.52
C MET A 1 -2.20 -5.19 25.98
N GLU A 2 -3.06 -4.34 25.39
CA GLU A 2 -4.44 -4.72 24.94
C GLU A 2 -4.82 -4.10 23.58
N PHE A 3 -3.84 -3.76 22.72
CA PHE A 3 -4.13 -3.17 21.40
C PHE A 3 -4.31 -4.23 20.27
N SER A 4 -4.11 -5.52 20.59
CA SER A 4 -4.21 -6.62 19.61
C SER A 4 -5.64 -6.88 19.10
N ALA A 5 -6.66 -6.56 19.90
CA ALA A 5 -8.05 -6.90 19.56
C ALA A 5 -8.61 -6.03 18.41
N ALA A 6 -8.18 -4.78 18.29
CA ALA A 6 -8.59 -3.90 17.18
C ALA A 6 -7.95 -4.32 15.84
N TYR A 7 -6.78 -4.96 15.89
CA TYR A 7 -6.03 -5.41 14.72
C TYR A 7 -6.63 -6.68 14.08
N GLU A 8 -7.16 -7.62 14.88
CA GLU A 8 -7.78 -8.86 14.38
C GLU A 8 -9.13 -8.65 13.67
N ILE A 9 -9.87 -7.59 14.00
CA ILE A 9 -11.17 -7.30 13.39
C ILE A 9 -11.00 -6.84 11.93
N LEU A 10 -9.85 -6.25 11.58
CA LEU A 10 -9.62 -5.65 10.26
C LEU A 10 -8.89 -6.56 9.26
N SER A 11 -8.24 -7.64 9.70
CA SER A 11 -7.42 -8.53 8.86
C SER A 11 -8.18 -9.71 8.22
N ASN A 12 -9.43 -9.96 8.61
CA ASN A 12 -10.20 -11.16 8.19
C ASN A 12 -11.17 -10.95 7.01
N ARG A 13 -11.06 -9.87 6.24
CA ARG A 13 -11.94 -9.64 5.08
C ARG A 13 -11.42 -10.38 3.85
N ARG A 14 -11.95 -11.59 3.60
CA ARG A 14 -11.85 -12.27 2.31
C ARG A 14 -12.69 -11.51 1.29
N CYS A 15 -12.06 -11.05 0.22
CA CYS A 15 -12.74 -10.53 -0.95
C CYS A 15 -13.30 -11.74 -1.71
N CYS A 16 -14.62 -11.85 -1.82
CA CYS A 16 -15.39 -12.75 -2.69
C CYS A 16 -15.22 -14.29 -2.56
N ASP A 17 -16.24 -14.96 -2.03
CA ASP A 17 -16.55 -16.38 -2.30
C ASP A 17 -17.24 -16.51 -3.68
N CYS A 18 -16.46 -16.50 -4.77
CA CYS A 18 -17.00 -16.81 -6.10
C CYS A 18 -16.91 -18.33 -6.37
N PRO A 19 -18.00 -19.02 -6.73
CA PRO A 19 -18.01 -20.47 -6.92
C PRO A 19 -17.40 -20.97 -8.25
N GLU A 20 -16.94 -20.10 -9.15
CA GLU A 20 -16.51 -20.48 -10.51
C GLU A 20 -14.99 -20.68 -10.67
N HIS A 21 -14.40 -21.57 -9.86
CA HIS A 21 -13.10 -22.16 -10.19
C HIS A 21 -13.26 -23.67 -10.42
N GLU A 22 -14.12 -24.05 -11.37
CA GLU A 22 -14.03 -25.38 -11.97
C GLU A 22 -12.87 -25.40 -12.97
N LYS A 23 -11.94 -26.33 -12.73
CA LYS A 23 -10.73 -26.54 -13.54
C LYS A 23 -11.12 -26.90 -14.98
N PRO A 24 -10.50 -26.33 -16.01
CA PRO A 24 -10.66 -26.86 -17.36
C PRO A 24 -10.01 -28.24 -17.46
N GLU A 25 -10.78 -29.19 -17.99
CA GLU A 25 -10.34 -30.52 -18.36
C GLU A 25 -9.26 -30.48 -19.46
N ARG A 26 -8.44 -31.53 -19.49
CA ARG A 26 -7.19 -31.65 -20.26
C ARG A 26 -7.40 -31.49 -21.77
N PRO A 27 -6.42 -30.95 -22.52
CA PRO A 27 -6.49 -30.94 -23.98
C PRO A 27 -6.26 -32.32 -24.58
N ILE A 28 -7.04 -32.63 -25.62
CA ILE A 28 -6.94 -33.80 -26.49
C ILE A 28 -5.81 -33.56 -27.51
N GLU A 29 -4.97 -34.57 -27.72
CA GLU A 29 -3.86 -34.53 -28.69
C GLU A 29 -4.37 -34.47 -30.14
N GLY A 30 -3.71 -33.63 -30.95
CA GLY A 30 -3.64 -33.77 -32.40
C GLY A 30 -4.65 -32.95 -33.19
N GLN A 31 -4.32 -31.69 -33.48
CA GLN A 31 -4.80 -30.97 -34.66
C GLN A 31 -3.85 -29.84 -35.05
N THR A 32 -3.41 -29.88 -36.30
CA THR A 32 -2.57 -28.90 -37.00
C THR A 32 -3.36 -27.62 -37.24
N LEU A 33 -2.87 -26.47 -36.79
CA LEU A 33 -3.54 -25.17 -36.96
C LEU A 33 -2.78 -24.32 -37.98
N GLU A 34 -3.42 -24.06 -39.12
CA GLU A 34 -3.05 -23.00 -40.04
C GLU A 34 -3.43 -21.64 -39.43
N VAL A 35 -2.51 -20.69 -39.47
CA VAL A 35 -2.67 -19.36 -38.86
C VAL A 35 -3.46 -18.46 -39.81
N GLY A 36 -4.76 -18.32 -39.52
CA GLY A 36 -5.66 -17.29 -40.06
C GLY A 36 -6.07 -16.33 -38.96
N ALA A 37 -6.35 -15.09 -39.35
CA ALA A 37 -6.54 -13.91 -38.51
C ALA A 37 -7.67 -13.98 -37.45
N ASP A 38 -7.64 -12.98 -36.56
CA ASP A 38 -8.70 -12.50 -35.67
C ASP A 38 -8.63 -13.01 -34.20
N PHE A 39 -7.78 -12.35 -33.40
CA PHE A 39 -7.76 -12.52 -31.95
C PHE A 39 -8.84 -11.63 -31.31
N GLU A 40 -10.06 -12.16 -31.22
CA GLU A 40 -11.12 -11.58 -30.38
C GLU A 40 -10.72 -11.71 -28.90
N THR A 41 -10.51 -10.59 -28.23
CA THR A 41 -10.28 -10.53 -26.79
C THR A 41 -11.49 -11.07 -26.04
N SER A 42 -11.30 -12.23 -25.40
CA SER A 42 -12.27 -12.90 -24.53
C SER A 42 -12.84 -11.94 -23.48
N ALA A 43 -14.15 -11.75 -23.56
CA ALA A 43 -14.97 -10.81 -22.83
C ALA A 43 -15.31 -11.26 -21.40
N CYS A 44 -14.33 -11.65 -20.58
CA CYS A 44 -14.58 -11.95 -19.16
C CYS A 44 -14.46 -10.72 -18.24
N HIS A 45 -13.88 -9.61 -18.70
CA HIS A 45 -13.71 -8.40 -17.87
C HIS A 45 -14.96 -7.50 -17.81
N ALA A 46 -15.97 -7.72 -18.65
CA ALA A 46 -17.14 -6.84 -18.72
C ALA A 46 -18.31 -7.26 -17.80
N HIS A 47 -18.28 -8.46 -17.20
CA HIS A 47 -19.44 -9.01 -16.48
C HIS A 47 -19.33 -9.07 -14.95
N CYS A 48 -18.21 -8.63 -14.36
CA CYS A 48 -18.11 -8.39 -12.91
C CYS A 48 -18.42 -6.93 -12.53
N ALA A 49 -19.14 -6.18 -13.36
CA ALA A 49 -19.90 -5.03 -12.90
C ALA A 49 -21.10 -5.57 -12.11
N ALA A 50 -20.83 -5.96 -10.86
CA ALA A 50 -21.87 -6.28 -9.90
C ALA A 50 -22.86 -5.10 -9.84
N PRO A 51 -24.18 -5.36 -9.73
CA PRO A 51 -25.12 -4.30 -9.40
C PRO A 51 -24.62 -3.61 -8.12
N GLU A 52 -24.65 -2.27 -8.11
CA GLU A 52 -24.41 -1.43 -6.95
C GLU A 52 -25.48 -1.72 -5.89
N ASP A 53 -25.41 -2.91 -5.28
CA ASP A 53 -26.17 -3.30 -4.11
C ASP A 53 -25.62 -2.46 -2.97
N GLU A 54 -26.42 -1.47 -2.55
CA GLU A 54 -26.22 -0.61 -1.38
C GLU A 54 -26.17 -1.46 -0.10
N ARG A 55 -25.17 -2.32 0.04
CA ARG A 55 -24.80 -2.94 1.31
C ARG A 55 -24.14 -1.86 2.14
N LYS A 56 -24.99 -1.09 2.78
CA LYS A 56 -24.66 -0.22 3.92
C LYS A 56 -24.15 -1.15 5.03
N GLU A 57 -22.85 -1.47 4.98
CA GLU A 57 -22.21 -2.20 6.07
C GLU A 57 -22.47 -1.43 7.37
N PRO A 58 -22.91 -2.11 8.45
CA PRO A 58 -23.19 -1.45 9.71
C PRO A 58 -21.93 -0.73 10.23
N ASN A 59 -22.15 0.48 10.72
CA ASN A 59 -21.20 1.55 11.00
C ASN A 59 -20.16 1.17 12.09
N SER A 60 -19.26 0.24 11.81
CA SER A 60 -18.16 -0.15 12.72
C SER A 60 -17.19 1.00 13.01
N GLU A 61 -17.24 2.06 12.20
CA GLU A 61 -16.45 3.28 12.38
C GLU A 61 -16.92 4.09 13.61
N ASP A 62 -18.23 4.09 13.93
CA ASP A 62 -18.77 4.84 15.06
C ASP A 62 -18.21 4.34 16.41
N GLY A 63 -18.09 3.00 16.56
CA GLY A 63 -17.56 2.39 17.78
C GLY A 63 -16.07 2.70 17.99
N PHE A 64 -15.29 2.67 16.90
CA PHE A 64 -13.87 3.03 16.94
C PHE A 64 -13.67 4.50 17.29
N GLN A 65 -14.44 5.39 16.69
CA GLN A 65 -14.33 6.83 16.94
C GLN A 65 -14.77 7.19 18.37
N ALA A 66 -15.81 6.53 18.89
CA ALA A 66 -16.22 6.68 20.29
C ALA A 66 -15.09 6.29 21.26
N SER A 67 -14.33 5.23 20.97
CA SER A 67 -13.20 4.83 21.82
C SER A 67 -12.06 5.87 21.82
N MET A 68 -11.76 6.50 20.68
CA MET A 68 -10.74 7.54 20.56
C MET A 68 -11.08 8.78 21.40
N SER A 69 -12.37 9.12 21.50
CA SER A 69 -12.82 10.27 22.29
C SER A 69 -12.56 10.15 23.79
N GLN A 70 -12.31 8.94 24.29
CA GLN A 70 -12.05 8.68 25.71
C GLN A 70 -10.55 8.72 26.05
N LEU A 71 -9.66 8.61 25.05
CA LEU A 71 -8.22 8.60 25.28
C LEU A 71 -7.72 9.99 25.68
N PRO A 72 -6.77 10.11 26.63
CA PRO A 72 -6.12 11.37 26.94
C PRO A 72 -5.29 11.87 25.75
N LEU A 73 -5.03 13.18 25.72
CA LEU A 73 -4.32 13.83 24.62
C LEU A 73 -2.96 13.18 24.31
N GLN A 74 -2.20 12.87 25.36
CA GLN A 74 -0.88 12.25 25.24
C GLN A 74 -0.97 10.88 24.56
N GLU A 75 -1.94 10.04 24.97
CA GLU A 75 -2.14 8.71 24.37
C GLU A 75 -2.57 8.79 22.89
N LEU A 76 -3.39 9.78 22.52
CA LEU A 76 -3.73 10.01 21.11
C LEU A 76 -2.49 10.33 20.26
N MET A 77 -1.60 11.19 20.76
CA MET A 77 -0.37 11.55 20.05
C MET A 77 0.62 10.38 20.01
N THR A 78 0.78 9.65 21.14
CA THR A 78 1.57 8.41 21.19
C THR A 78 1.07 7.39 20.18
N LEU A 79 -0.25 7.21 20.06
CA LEU A 79 -0.86 6.30 19.09
C LEU A 79 -0.52 6.70 17.64
N ALA A 80 -0.57 7.98 17.31
CA ALA A 80 -0.19 8.45 15.97
C ALA A 80 1.31 8.21 15.67
N ILE A 81 2.19 8.46 16.64
CA ILE A 81 3.63 8.18 16.50
C ILE A 81 3.87 6.68 16.34
N GLN A 82 3.17 5.84 17.10
CA GLN A 82 3.27 4.38 16.97
C GLN A 82 2.80 3.91 15.59
N CYS A 83 1.67 4.44 15.09
CA CYS A 83 1.21 4.16 13.73
C CYS A 83 2.29 4.50 12.70
N GLN A 84 3.03 5.61 12.90
CA GLN A 84 4.10 5.98 11.98
C GLN A 84 5.33 5.06 12.06
N HIS A 85 5.66 4.55 13.25
CA HIS A 85 6.66 3.51 13.40
C HIS A 85 6.27 2.24 12.63
N GLU A 86 5.04 1.75 12.83
CA GLU A 86 4.51 0.57 12.15
C GLU A 86 4.45 0.75 10.62
N ARG A 87 4.15 1.97 10.14
CA ARG A 87 4.25 2.29 8.70
C ARG A 87 5.67 2.16 8.17
N SER A 88 6.66 2.64 8.91
CA SER A 88 8.06 2.56 8.53
C SER A 88 8.53 1.11 8.47
N GLU A 89 8.14 0.29 9.44
CA GLU A 89 8.40 -1.16 9.43
C GLU A 89 7.71 -1.85 8.25
N THR A 90 6.45 -1.51 7.98
CA THR A 90 5.68 -2.05 6.85
C THR A 90 6.35 -1.71 5.51
N MET A 91 6.84 -0.47 5.36
CA MET A 91 7.56 -0.04 4.16
C MET A 91 8.87 -0.83 3.98
N ASN A 92 9.68 -0.94 5.03
CA ASN A 92 10.93 -1.69 4.98
C ASN A 92 10.68 -3.18 4.63
N ALA A 93 9.62 -3.76 5.20
CA ALA A 93 9.21 -5.12 4.86
C ALA A 93 8.72 -5.25 3.42
N PHE A 94 8.04 -4.24 2.88
CA PHE A 94 7.58 -4.22 1.49
C PHE A 94 8.75 -4.16 0.51
N ASP A 95 9.72 -3.26 0.74
CA ASP A 95 10.96 -3.17 -0.05
C ASP A 95 11.73 -4.51 0.00
N GLY A 96 11.92 -5.06 1.20
CA GLY A 96 12.65 -6.32 1.38
C GLY A 96 11.96 -7.52 0.72
N LYS A 97 10.63 -7.60 0.78
CA LYS A 97 9.87 -8.64 0.08
C LYS A 97 9.97 -8.48 -1.45
N LEU A 98 9.91 -7.26 -1.99
CA LEU A 98 10.13 -7.06 -3.43
C LEU A 98 11.53 -7.52 -3.85
N ALA A 99 12.58 -7.13 -3.13
CA ALA A 99 13.93 -7.58 -3.40
C ALA A 99 14.02 -9.13 -3.45
N ALA A 100 13.41 -9.81 -2.48
CA ALA A 100 13.35 -11.27 -2.46
C ALA A 100 12.57 -11.88 -3.65
N LEU A 101 11.51 -11.21 -4.14
CA LEU A 101 10.78 -11.65 -5.34
C LEU A 101 11.62 -11.48 -6.61
N LEU A 102 12.39 -10.40 -6.72
CA LEU A 102 13.31 -10.19 -7.84
C LEU A 102 14.39 -11.26 -7.84
N ASP A 103 15.00 -11.55 -6.68
CA ASP A 103 16.06 -12.56 -6.53
C ASP A 103 15.59 -13.99 -6.89
N ARG A 104 14.32 -14.31 -6.60
CA ARG A 104 13.70 -15.61 -6.91
C ARG A 104 13.04 -15.67 -8.28
N GLU A 105 13.00 -14.54 -8.99
CA GLU A 105 12.29 -14.37 -10.25
C GLU A 105 10.76 -14.61 -10.15
N GLU A 106 10.16 -14.43 -8.97
CA GLU A 106 8.75 -14.72 -8.67
C GLU A 106 7.85 -13.47 -8.86
N LEU A 107 7.92 -12.81 -10.03
CA LEU A 107 7.25 -11.51 -10.25
C LEU A 107 5.71 -11.58 -10.14
N GLU A 108 5.12 -12.75 -10.40
CA GLU A 108 3.67 -12.97 -10.31
C GLU A 108 3.12 -12.83 -8.88
N ALA A 109 3.99 -12.91 -7.87
CA ALA A 109 3.60 -12.69 -6.46
C ALA A 109 3.50 -11.20 -6.09
N TYR A 110 4.01 -10.29 -6.93
CA TYR A 110 4.04 -8.86 -6.62
C TYR A 110 2.65 -8.22 -6.43
N PRO A 111 1.62 -8.49 -7.25
CA PRO A 111 0.28 -7.95 -7.02
C PRO A 111 -0.31 -8.33 -5.66
N ALA A 112 -0.10 -9.57 -5.21
CA ALA A 112 -0.55 -10.04 -3.90
C ALA A 112 0.17 -9.30 -2.76
N LEU A 113 1.48 -9.07 -2.90
CA LEU A 113 2.27 -8.27 -1.97
C LEU A 113 1.78 -6.81 -1.87
N VAL A 114 1.46 -6.19 -3.01
CA VAL A 114 0.89 -4.83 -3.06
C VAL A 114 -0.46 -4.80 -2.33
N ALA A 115 -1.32 -5.79 -2.54
CA ALA A 115 -2.62 -5.87 -1.88
C ALA A 115 -2.49 -6.01 -0.35
N GLU A 116 -1.62 -6.93 0.13
CA GLU A 116 -1.32 -7.11 1.56
C GLU A 116 -0.83 -5.80 2.20
N THR A 117 0.13 -5.15 1.55
CA THR A 117 0.76 -3.93 2.05
C THR A 117 -0.23 -2.76 2.06
N THR A 118 -1.04 -2.63 1.01
CA THR A 118 -2.10 -1.61 0.90
C THR A 118 -3.15 -1.76 2.00
N ALA A 119 -3.53 -2.99 2.35
CA ALA A 119 -4.45 -3.25 3.44
C ALA A 119 -3.90 -2.75 4.79
N LYS A 120 -2.62 -3.03 5.07
CA LYS A 120 -1.93 -2.54 6.28
C LYS A 120 -1.90 -1.01 6.33
N PHE A 121 -1.48 -0.35 5.25
CA PHE A 121 -1.45 1.12 5.19
C PHE A 121 -2.85 1.75 5.31
N SER A 122 -3.89 1.07 4.82
CA SER A 122 -5.27 1.54 4.96
C SER A 122 -5.72 1.58 6.42
N VAL A 123 -5.40 0.53 7.20
CA VAL A 123 -5.69 0.49 8.63
C VAL A 123 -4.97 1.63 9.35
N LEU A 124 -3.65 1.74 9.17
CA LEU A 124 -2.83 2.77 9.81
C LEU A 124 -3.32 4.19 9.45
N SER A 125 -3.69 4.43 8.19
CA SER A 125 -4.21 5.72 7.73
C SER A 125 -5.56 6.08 8.31
N ARG A 126 -6.47 5.11 8.46
CA ARG A 126 -7.74 5.37 9.16
C ARG A 126 -7.49 5.74 10.62
N THR A 127 -6.60 5.03 11.30
CA THR A 127 -6.25 5.33 12.71
C THR A 127 -5.72 6.74 12.86
N VAL A 128 -4.72 7.16 12.07
CA VAL A 128 -4.16 8.50 12.19
C VAL A 128 -5.17 9.59 11.82
N ARG A 129 -6.05 9.36 10.83
CA ARG A 129 -7.15 10.31 10.52
C ARG A 129 -8.15 10.44 11.66
N ALA A 130 -8.48 9.33 12.33
CA ALA A 130 -9.35 9.37 13.51
C ALA A 130 -8.70 10.19 14.65
N VAL A 131 -7.41 9.99 14.89
CA VAL A 131 -6.64 10.80 15.85
C VAL A 131 -6.63 12.28 15.45
N GLU A 132 -6.35 12.60 14.19
CA GLU A 132 -6.39 13.98 13.68
C GLU A 132 -7.77 14.62 13.90
N GLY A 133 -8.85 13.92 13.56
CA GLY A 133 -10.22 14.39 13.75
C GLY A 133 -10.56 14.65 15.22
N GLU A 134 -10.12 13.77 16.12
CA GLU A 134 -10.31 13.93 17.56
C GLU A 134 -9.52 15.14 18.11
N LEU A 135 -8.27 15.34 17.67
CA LEU A 135 -7.48 16.52 18.03
C LEU A 135 -8.15 17.82 17.57
N GLN A 136 -8.73 17.83 16.36
CA GLN A 136 -9.51 18.98 15.87
C GLN A 136 -10.75 19.24 16.71
N ALA A 137 -11.50 18.19 17.06
CA ALA A 137 -12.69 18.29 17.92
C ALA A 137 -12.34 18.90 19.30
N ARG A 138 -11.17 18.55 19.84
CA ARG A 138 -10.62 19.10 21.09
C ARG A 138 -9.94 20.47 20.94
N LYS A 139 -9.99 21.08 19.74
CA LYS A 139 -9.34 22.36 19.41
C LYS A 139 -7.81 22.34 19.58
N LYS A 140 -7.18 21.17 19.51
CA LYS A 140 -5.71 20.99 19.50
C LYS A 140 -5.19 21.14 18.08
N LEU A 141 -5.24 22.37 17.57
CA LEU A 141 -5.04 22.67 16.16
C LEU A 141 -3.60 22.48 15.66
N ILE A 142 -2.59 22.68 16.51
CA ILE A 142 -1.19 22.53 16.12
C ILE A 142 -0.86 21.03 15.89
N PRO A 143 -1.05 20.12 16.87
CA PRO A 143 -0.91 18.68 16.65
C PRO A 143 -1.72 18.14 15.47
N ALA A 144 -2.97 18.60 15.29
CA ALA A 144 -3.79 18.20 14.15
C ALA A 144 -3.18 18.59 12.79
N LYS A 145 -2.63 19.81 12.68
CA LYS A 145 -1.94 20.24 11.45
C LYS A 145 -0.67 19.43 11.19
N LEU A 146 0.09 19.11 12.23
CA LEU A 146 1.29 18.28 12.12
C LEU A 146 0.93 16.86 11.64
N LEU A 147 -0.12 16.24 12.17
CA LEU A 147 -0.59 14.94 11.69
C LEU A 147 -1.04 14.97 10.23
N ARG A 148 -1.69 16.05 9.79
CA ARG A 148 -2.03 16.22 8.38
C ARG A 148 -0.79 16.30 7.50
N ARG A 149 0.18 17.14 7.87
CA ARG A 149 1.47 17.25 7.17
C ARG A 149 2.19 15.90 7.12
N LEU A 150 2.15 15.13 8.21
CA LEU A 150 2.70 13.78 8.26
C LEU A 150 2.05 12.86 7.21
N GLN A 151 0.72 12.84 7.13
CA GLN A 151 -0.02 12.05 6.14
C GLN A 151 0.27 12.48 4.68
N GLU A 152 0.49 13.76 4.44
CA GLU A 152 0.89 14.27 3.12
C GLU A 152 2.27 13.73 2.72
N GLN A 153 3.25 13.77 3.62
CA GLN A 153 4.58 13.19 3.40
C GLN A 153 4.52 11.68 3.20
N GLU A 154 3.69 10.96 3.95
CA GLU A 154 3.48 9.51 3.77
C GLU A 154 2.88 9.17 2.39
N LYS A 155 1.91 9.95 1.93
CA LYS A 155 1.31 9.78 0.59
C LYS A 155 2.37 9.98 -0.49
N GLU A 156 3.21 10.99 -0.34
CA GLU A 156 4.33 11.24 -1.24
C GLU A 156 5.32 10.07 -1.21
N HIS A 157 5.69 9.58 -0.02
CA HIS A 157 6.56 8.41 0.13
C HIS A 157 6.01 7.19 -0.61
N LEU A 158 4.73 6.86 -0.43
CA LEU A 158 4.08 5.74 -1.13
C LEU A 158 4.10 5.92 -2.65
N THR A 159 3.92 7.14 -3.13
CA THR A 159 3.93 7.46 -4.56
C THR A 159 5.33 7.23 -5.16
N VAL A 160 6.37 7.73 -4.49
CA VAL A 160 7.76 7.54 -4.93
C VAL A 160 8.18 6.07 -4.81
N THR A 161 7.79 5.36 -3.75
CA THR A 161 8.04 3.92 -3.61
C THR A 161 7.40 3.14 -4.74
N ALA A 162 6.15 3.44 -5.12
CA ALA A 162 5.49 2.76 -6.23
C ALA A 162 6.24 2.98 -7.55
N ALA A 163 6.70 4.21 -7.83
CA ALA A 163 7.51 4.51 -9.00
C ALA A 163 8.84 3.72 -9.00
N LEU A 164 9.55 3.73 -7.86
CA LEU A 164 10.79 2.99 -7.67
C LEU A 164 10.61 1.49 -7.91
N HIS A 165 9.56 0.88 -7.35
CA HIS A 165 9.25 -0.53 -7.56
C HIS A 165 8.99 -0.86 -9.04
N MET A 166 8.25 -0.01 -9.75
CA MET A 166 7.98 -0.21 -11.17
C MET A 166 9.26 -0.13 -12.00
N ASP A 167 10.17 0.79 -11.68
CA ASP A 167 11.46 0.91 -12.36
C ASP A 167 12.39 -0.26 -12.04
N GLN A 168 12.39 -0.77 -10.80
CA GLN A 168 13.12 -2.00 -10.45
C GLN A 168 12.61 -3.22 -11.23
N LEU A 169 11.29 -3.39 -11.32
CA LEU A 169 10.67 -4.47 -12.09
C LEU A 169 10.98 -4.36 -13.59
N ARG A 170 10.97 -3.14 -14.14
CA ARG A 170 11.37 -2.88 -15.54
C ARG A 170 12.84 -3.20 -15.75
N MET A 171 13.72 -2.72 -14.88
CA MET A 171 15.16 -2.97 -14.97
C MET A 171 15.46 -4.47 -14.91
N PHE A 172 14.79 -5.20 -14.02
CA PHE A 172 14.89 -6.65 -13.95
C PHE A 172 14.48 -7.33 -15.27
N ARG A 173 13.35 -6.93 -15.87
CA ARG A 173 12.90 -7.48 -17.16
C ARG A 173 13.88 -7.15 -18.30
N SER A 174 14.24 -5.87 -18.46
CA SER A 174 15.16 -5.41 -19.50
C SER A 174 16.57 -6.02 -19.37
N SER A 175 16.99 -6.41 -18.17
CA SER A 175 18.29 -7.06 -17.96
C SER A 175 18.34 -8.52 -18.44
N ARG A 176 17.18 -9.14 -18.67
CA ARG A 176 17.05 -10.53 -19.15
C ARG A 176 16.84 -10.63 -20.66
N ASP A 177 16.38 -9.56 -21.28
CA ASP A 177 16.24 -9.50 -22.72
C ASP A 177 17.62 -9.26 -23.36
N ASP A 178 18.22 -10.29 -23.96
CA ASP A 178 19.52 -10.25 -24.66
C ASP A 178 19.51 -9.36 -25.93
N ALA A 179 18.46 -8.55 -26.14
CA ALA A 179 18.34 -7.73 -27.33
C ALA A 179 19.36 -6.58 -27.32
N GLU A 180 20.13 -6.53 -28.40
CA GLU A 180 21.17 -5.55 -28.69
C GLU A 180 20.53 -4.16 -28.89
N GLY A 181 20.21 -3.48 -27.78
CA GLY A 181 19.48 -2.21 -27.79
C GLY A 181 19.09 -1.63 -26.41
N HIS A 182 19.12 -2.44 -25.34
CA HIS A 182 18.61 -2.00 -24.02
C HIS A 182 19.59 -1.17 -23.17
N ALA A 183 20.84 -0.97 -23.61
CA ALA A 183 21.84 -0.23 -22.82
C ALA A 183 21.38 1.20 -22.44
N LYS A 184 20.73 1.89 -23.38
CA LYS A 184 20.19 3.25 -23.13
C LYS A 184 19.00 3.21 -22.17
N GLU A 185 18.14 2.22 -22.28
CA GLU A 185 16.99 2.04 -21.38
C GLU A 185 17.45 1.75 -19.95
N LEU A 186 18.37 0.80 -19.78
CA LEU A 186 18.97 0.49 -18.48
C LEU A 186 19.64 1.71 -17.84
N GLN A 187 20.33 2.53 -18.64
CA GLN A 187 20.92 3.79 -18.15
C GLN A 187 19.85 4.78 -17.67
N MET A 188 18.73 4.92 -18.39
CA MET A 188 17.63 5.79 -17.98
C MET A 188 16.94 5.29 -16.71
N LEU A 189 16.71 3.97 -16.61
CA LEU A 189 16.12 3.34 -15.43
C LEU A 189 17.02 3.51 -14.21
N ALA A 190 18.33 3.27 -14.34
CA ALA A 190 19.29 3.46 -13.25
C ALA A 190 19.26 4.90 -12.71
N ARG A 191 19.20 5.90 -13.60
CA ARG A 191 19.07 7.31 -13.21
C ARG A 191 17.73 7.60 -12.51
N SER A 192 16.64 7.02 -13.00
CA SER A 192 15.31 7.16 -12.40
C SER A 192 15.28 6.60 -10.97
N LEU A 193 15.91 5.43 -10.77
CA LEU A 193 16.06 4.82 -9.45
C LEU A 193 16.85 5.73 -8.50
N GLU A 194 17.99 6.28 -8.92
CA GLU A 194 18.79 7.21 -8.12
C GLU A 194 17.97 8.45 -7.69
N ILE A 195 17.18 9.02 -8.61
CA ILE A 195 16.31 10.16 -8.31
C ILE A 195 15.23 9.77 -7.29
N CYS A 196 14.58 8.61 -7.47
CA CYS A 196 13.55 8.14 -6.56
C CYS A 196 14.12 7.85 -5.17
N GLU A 197 15.30 7.24 -5.07
CA GLU A 197 15.98 6.98 -3.80
C GLU A 197 16.34 8.27 -3.06
N GLY A 198 16.88 9.26 -3.78
CA GLY A 198 17.13 10.60 -3.23
C GLY A 198 15.86 11.24 -2.68
N SER A 199 14.78 11.22 -3.46
CA SER A 199 13.48 11.75 -3.04
C SER A 199 12.91 11.00 -1.81
N ARG A 200 13.01 9.68 -1.75
CA ARG A 200 12.61 8.90 -0.56
C ARG A 200 13.41 9.30 0.68
N ALA A 201 14.72 9.56 0.53
CA ALA A 201 15.55 9.99 1.65
C ALA A 201 15.11 11.36 2.18
N ASP A 202 14.83 12.32 1.29
CA ASP A 202 14.32 13.64 1.68
C ASP A 202 12.95 13.54 2.38
N ILE A 203 12.02 12.74 1.84
CA ILE A 203 10.70 12.55 2.46
C ILE A 203 10.83 11.92 3.85
N ARG A 204 11.71 10.92 4.04
CA ARG A 204 11.96 10.33 5.37
C ARG A 204 12.51 11.35 6.36
N ARG A 205 13.39 12.26 5.92
CA ARG A 205 13.87 13.36 6.78
C ARG A 205 12.71 14.28 7.18
N ASN A 206 11.89 14.69 6.22
CA ASN A 206 10.74 15.56 6.50
C ASN A 206 9.74 14.90 7.46
N ILE A 207 9.49 13.59 7.33
CA ILE A 207 8.69 12.81 8.26
C ILE A 207 9.28 12.87 9.67
N GLN A 208 10.60 12.67 9.80
CA GLN A 208 11.27 12.72 11.10
C GLN A 208 11.17 14.10 11.74
N GLU A 209 11.34 15.18 10.96
CA GLU A 209 11.15 16.55 11.43
C GLU A 209 9.74 16.76 11.99
N VAL A 210 8.71 16.29 11.28
CA VAL A 210 7.31 16.37 11.76
C VAL A 210 7.09 15.55 13.04
N LEU A 211 7.73 14.38 13.17
CA LEU A 211 7.66 13.57 14.38
C LEU A 211 8.35 14.24 15.57
N ASP A 212 9.46 14.94 15.34
CA ASP A 212 10.16 15.69 16.38
C ASP A 212 9.35 16.92 16.80
N GLU A 213 8.74 17.65 15.86
CA GLU A 213 7.77 18.72 16.14
C GLU A 213 6.58 18.18 16.99
N LEU A 214 6.03 17.02 16.63
CA LEU A 214 4.95 16.38 17.39
C LEU A 214 5.36 16.01 18.81
N ARG A 215 6.59 15.53 19.02
CA ARG A 215 7.11 15.20 20.35
C ARG A 215 7.24 16.43 21.23
N CYS A 216 7.74 17.55 20.68
CA CYS A 216 7.80 18.81 21.41
C CYS A 216 6.41 19.26 21.90
N GLU A 217 5.39 19.15 21.05
CA GLU A 217 4.01 19.48 21.42
C GLU A 217 3.39 18.54 22.47
N MET A 218 3.99 17.37 22.74
CA MET A 218 3.53 16.48 23.82
C MET A 218 4.06 16.88 25.19
N ASP A 219 5.19 17.60 25.22
CA ASP A 219 5.88 17.99 26.45
C ASP A 219 5.41 19.36 26.99
N GLU A 220 4.58 20.09 26.21
CA GLU A 220 3.95 21.38 26.56
C GLU A 220 2.57 21.25 27.24
#